data_AF-A0A0S8ENV4-F1
#
_entry.id   AF-A0A0S8ENV4-F1
#
_cell.length_a   1.000
_cell.length_b   1.000
_cell.length_c   1.000
_cell.angle_alpha   90.00
_cell.angle_beta   90.00
_cell.angle_gamma   90.00
#
_symmetry.space_group_name_H-M   'P 1'
#
loop_
_entity.id
_entity.type
_entity.pdbx_description
1 polymer ?
#
loop_
_entity_poly.entity_id
_entity_poly.type
_entity_poly.pdbx_seq_one_letter_code
_entity_poly.pdbx_strand_id
1 'polypeptide(L)'
;MYLLTQAYFLTYHTTAVVVLRRIRTSRLPVGKMMWPVLLFAVAYSWAWMETKAMANPWIESQFYYKDMQRMLAFGSLFYSLYFIASFPIFYNLDEGRDTSWSLTKTAAAGLSA
;
A
#
# COMPACT_ATOMS: atom_id res chain seq x y z
N MET A 1 -10.17 5.99 16.55
CA MET A 1 -9.72 5.85 15.15
C MET A 1 -8.48 6.70 14.80
N TYR A 2 -8.41 8.00 15.10
CA TYR A 2 -7.35 8.89 14.58
C TYR A 2 -5.88 8.50 14.87
N LEU A 3 -5.56 7.92 16.04
CA LEU A 3 -4.19 7.45 16.30
C LEU A 3 -3.91 6.09 15.64
N LEU A 4 -4.93 5.24 15.58
CA LEU A 4 -4.84 3.91 15.00
C LEU A 4 -4.63 4.00 13.48
N THR A 5 -5.27 4.96 12.81
CA THR A 5 -5.07 5.21 11.37
C THR A 5 -3.62 5.54 11.04
N GLN A 6 -2.94 6.33 11.88
CA GLN A 6 -1.51 6.62 11.69
C GLN A 6 -0.66 5.35 11.77
N ALA A 7 -0.94 4.48 12.74
CA ALA A 7 -0.24 3.21 12.87
C ALA A 7 -0.42 2.32 11.63
N TYR A 8 -1.65 2.21 11.11
CA TYR A 8 -1.91 1.47 9.86
C TYR A 8 -1.17 2.08 8.68
N PHE A 9 -1.35 3.39 8.46
CA PHE A 9 -0.83 4.09 7.30
C PHE A 9 0.69 4.00 7.21
N LEU A 10 1.39 4.21 8.33
CA LEU A 10 2.83 4.07 8.36
C LEU A 10 3.25 2.61 8.15
N THR A 11 2.59 1.67 8.83
CA THR A 11 2.96 0.25 8.77
C THR A 11 2.90 -0.29 7.35
N TYR A 12 1.77 -0.18 6.67
CA TYR A 12 1.63 -0.78 5.36
C TYR A 12 2.48 -0.05 4.31
N HIS A 13 2.62 1.30 4.38
CA HIS A 13 3.42 2.03 3.39
C HIS A 13 4.91 1.69 3.54
N THR A 14 5.45 1.74 4.75
CA THR A 14 6.86 1.46 5.00
C THR A 14 7.21 0.03 4.62
N THR A 15 6.42 -0.94 5.09
CA THR A 15 6.70 -2.36 4.84
C THR A 15 6.46 -2.75 3.38
N ALA A 16 5.44 -2.20 2.70
CA ALA A 16 5.23 -2.43 1.27
C ALA A 16 6.41 -1.91 0.44
N VAL A 17 6.92 -0.71 0.73
CA VAL A 17 8.10 -0.16 0.06
C VAL A 17 9.32 -1.06 0.29
N VAL A 18 9.55 -1.52 1.51
CA VAL A 18 10.65 -2.47 1.82
C VAL A 18 10.51 -3.75 1.01
N VAL A 19 9.32 -4.34 0.94
CA VAL A 19 9.06 -5.57 0.16
C VAL A 19 9.29 -5.33 -1.34
N LEU A 20 8.73 -4.26 -1.90
CA LEU A 20 8.89 -3.92 -3.32
C LEU A 20 10.36 -3.67 -3.68
N ARG A 21 11.12 -2.98 -2.82
CA ARG A 21 12.57 -2.77 -3.00
C ARG A 21 13.33 -4.09 -2.90
N ARG A 22 12.96 -4.96 -1.97
CA ARG A 22 13.58 -6.28 -1.82
C ARG A 22 13.34 -7.16 -3.05
N ILE A 23 12.12 -7.15 -3.60
CA ILE A 23 11.79 -7.84 -4.84
C ILE A 23 12.66 -7.31 -5.99
N ARG A 24 12.78 -5.98 -6.14
CA ARG A 24 13.55 -5.37 -7.23
C ARG A 24 15.06 -5.59 -7.13
N THR A 25 15.60 -5.68 -5.91
CA THR A 25 17.04 -5.93 -5.65
C THR A 25 17.39 -7.42 -5.58
N SER A 26 16.39 -8.29 -5.49
CA SER A 26 16.61 -9.73 -5.53
C SER A 26 17.10 -10.18 -6.90
N ARG A 27 17.89 -11.26 -6.95
CA ARG A 27 18.32 -11.90 -8.21
C ARG A 27 17.19 -12.70 -8.89
N LEU A 28 15.94 -12.43 -8.55
CA LEU A 28 14.80 -13.06 -9.19
C LEU A 28 14.72 -12.56 -10.65
N PRO A 29 14.39 -13.44 -11.63
CA PRO A 29 14.21 -13.06 -13.02
C PRO A 29 12.88 -12.31 -13.23
N VAL A 30 12.68 -11.24 -12.47
CA VAL A 30 11.48 -10.41 -12.55
C VAL A 30 11.63 -9.49 -13.76
N GLY A 31 11.10 -9.94 -14.89
CA GLY A 31 11.01 -9.10 -16.08
C GLY A 31 10.18 -7.84 -15.80
N LYS A 32 10.41 -6.76 -16.58
CA LYS A 32 9.67 -5.49 -16.46
C LYS A 32 8.14 -5.68 -16.49
N MET A 33 7.66 -6.68 -17.22
CA MET A 33 6.23 -7.01 -17.33
C MET A 33 5.64 -7.66 -16.07
N MET A 34 6.46 -8.24 -15.19
CA MET A 34 6.00 -8.82 -13.92
C MET A 34 5.85 -7.77 -12.82
N TRP A 35 6.38 -6.56 -13.02
CA TRP A 35 6.34 -5.52 -12.00
C TRP A 35 4.92 -5.09 -11.61
N PRO A 36 3.98 -4.82 -12.55
CA PRO A 36 2.60 -4.50 -12.18
C PRO A 36 1.90 -5.64 -11.43
N VAL A 37 2.20 -6.90 -11.78
CA VAL A 37 1.63 -8.08 -11.12
C VAL A 37 2.10 -8.18 -9.67
N LEU A 38 3.39 -7.93 -9.42
CA LEU A 38 3.96 -7.96 -8.09
C LEU A 38 3.50 -6.77 -7.24
N LEU A 39 3.38 -5.58 -7.84
CA LEU A 39 2.78 -4.43 -7.19
C LEU A 39 1.34 -4.73 -6.77
N PHE A 40 0.53 -5.29 -7.68
CA PHE A 40 -0.83 -5.72 -7.38
C PHE A 40 -0.87 -6.75 -6.25
N ALA A 41 0.00 -7.77 -6.28
CA ALA A 41 0.05 -8.79 -5.25
C ALA A 41 0.36 -8.22 -3.86
N VAL A 42 1.34 -7.30 -3.76
CA VAL A 42 1.69 -6.62 -2.50
C VAL A 42 0.54 -5.72 -2.04
N ALA A 43 -0.06 -4.95 -2.94
CA ALA A 43 -1.20 -4.08 -2.67
C ALA A 43 -2.42 -4.87 -2.17
N TYR A 44 -2.79 -5.94 -2.85
CA TYR A 44 -3.91 -6.80 -2.45
C TYR A 44 -3.66 -7.47 -1.10
N SER A 45 -2.44 -7.95 -0.86
CA SER A 45 -2.07 -8.55 0.42
C SER A 45 -2.27 -7.58 1.59
N TRP A 46 -1.82 -6.33 1.43
CA TRP A 46 -2.01 -5.29 2.46
C TRP A 46 -3.48 -4.89 2.61
N ALA A 47 -4.24 -4.75 1.52
CA ALA A 47 -5.67 -4.48 1.58
C ALA A 47 -6.44 -5.55 2.34
N TRP A 48 -6.12 -6.82 2.08
CA TRP A 48 -6.72 -7.92 2.80
C TRP A 48 -6.33 -7.94 4.27
N MET A 49 -5.04 -7.75 4.58
CA MET A 49 -4.55 -7.73 5.96
C MET A 49 -5.15 -6.59 6.77
N GLU A 50 -5.21 -5.37 6.22
CA GLU A 50 -5.82 -4.22 6.89
C GLU A 50 -7.32 -4.43 7.08
N THR A 51 -8.03 -4.92 6.06
CA THR A 51 -9.46 -5.27 6.18
C THR A 51 -9.69 -6.23 7.34
N LYS A 52 -8.86 -7.27 7.45
CA LYS A 52 -8.95 -8.26 8.53
C LYS A 52 -8.53 -7.68 9.89
N ALA A 53 -7.55 -6.79 9.93
CA ALA A 53 -7.08 -6.19 11.18
C ALA A 53 -8.06 -5.14 11.72
N MET A 54 -8.80 -4.45 10.84
CA MET A 54 -9.91 -3.55 11.21
C MET A 54 -11.14 -4.32 11.71
N ALA A 55 -11.24 -5.62 11.39
CA ALA A 55 -12.28 -6.52 11.89
C ALA A 55 -12.03 -6.98 13.34
N ASN A 56 -11.62 -6.06 14.21
CA ASN A 56 -11.17 -6.37 15.56
C ASN A 56 -12.26 -6.04 16.59
N PRO A 57 -12.66 -6.99 17.47
CA PRO A 57 -13.69 -6.76 18.49
C PRO A 57 -13.48 -5.52 19.35
N TRP A 58 -12.22 -5.12 19.60
CA TRP A 58 -11.90 -3.94 20.41
C TRP A 58 -12.40 -2.60 19.81
N ILE A 59 -12.68 -2.57 18.51
CA ILE A 59 -13.12 -1.36 17.79
C ILE A 59 -14.50 -1.49 17.14
N GLU A 60 -15.19 -2.60 17.39
CA GLU A 60 -16.47 -2.96 16.77
C GLU A 60 -17.57 -1.91 17.01
N SER A 61 -17.55 -1.24 18.17
CA SER A 61 -18.48 -0.15 18.50
C SER A 61 -18.30 1.10 17.63
N GLN A 62 -17.15 1.25 16.99
CA GLN A 62 -16.82 2.39 16.11
C GLN A 62 -16.86 2.00 14.64
N PHE A 63 -16.44 0.77 14.31
CA PHE A 63 -16.31 0.30 12.94
C PHE A 63 -16.47 -1.22 12.90
N TYR A 64 -17.35 -1.68 12.02
CA TYR A 64 -17.53 -3.10 11.73
C TYR A 64 -17.94 -3.30 10.27
N TYR A 65 -17.63 -4.48 9.74
CA TYR A 65 -18.10 -4.89 8.42
C TYR A 65 -19.37 -5.71 8.58
N LYS A 66 -20.43 -5.31 7.87
CA LYS A 66 -21.69 -6.07 7.83
C LYS A 66 -21.52 -7.49 7.28
N ASP A 67 -20.64 -7.66 6.29
CA ASP A 67 -20.34 -8.94 5.66
C ASP A 67 -18.83 -9.07 5.45
N MET A 68 -18.18 -9.75 6.38
CA MET A 68 -16.73 -9.96 6.35
C MET A 68 -16.27 -10.72 5.12
N GLN A 69 -17.02 -11.75 4.72
CA GLN A 69 -16.61 -12.64 3.64
C GLN A 69 -16.60 -11.88 2.32
N ARG A 70 -17.64 -11.09 2.06
CA ARG A 70 -17.68 -10.24 0.85
C ARG A 70 -16.66 -9.12 0.91
N MET A 71 -16.40 -8.55 2.09
CA MET A 71 -15.38 -7.52 2.22
C MET A 71 -13.98 -8.08 1.89
N LEU A 72 -13.63 -9.25 2.38
CA LEU A 72 -12.34 -9.87 2.07
C LEU A 72 -12.23 -10.34 0.61
N ALA A 73 -13.33 -10.82 0.03
CA ALA A 73 -13.33 -11.31 -1.36
C ALA A 73 -13.31 -10.18 -2.39
N PHE A 74 -14.19 -9.18 -2.24
CA PHE A 74 -14.39 -8.12 -3.23
C PHE A 74 -13.95 -6.75 -2.70
N GLY A 75 -14.23 -6.45 -1.44
CA GLY A 75 -13.87 -5.17 -0.83
C GLY A 75 -12.36 -4.93 -0.85
N SER A 76 -11.56 -5.91 -0.45
CA SER A 76 -10.09 -5.81 -0.47
C SER A 76 -9.54 -5.70 -1.89
N LEU A 77 -10.22 -6.24 -2.90
CA LEU A 77 -9.84 -6.07 -4.31
C LEU A 77 -9.98 -4.60 -4.72
N PHE A 78 -11.14 -3.98 -4.49
CA PHE A 78 -11.34 -2.56 -4.81
C PHE A 78 -10.47 -1.66 -3.94
N TYR A 79 -10.30 -2.01 -2.66
CA TYR A 79 -9.46 -1.24 -1.76
C TYR A 79 -7.98 -1.28 -2.17
N SER A 80 -7.50 -2.40 -2.73
CA SER A 80 -6.12 -2.50 -3.22
C SER A 80 -5.78 -1.48 -4.32
N LEU A 81 -6.78 -0.94 -5.04
CA LEU A 81 -6.57 0.11 -6.04
C LEU A 81 -5.96 1.37 -5.42
N TYR A 82 -6.33 1.70 -4.18
CA TYR A 82 -5.70 2.79 -3.42
C TYR A 82 -4.20 2.53 -3.24
N PHE A 83 -3.81 1.32 -2.85
CA PHE A 83 -2.40 0.97 -2.66
C PHE A 83 -1.59 0.87 -3.95
N ILE A 84 -2.21 0.47 -5.05
CA ILE A 84 -1.56 0.44 -6.36
C ILE A 84 -1.15 1.85 -6.80
N ALA A 85 -1.97 2.86 -6.51
CA ALA A 85 -1.62 4.25 -6.75
C ALA A 85 -0.63 4.78 -5.70
N SER A 86 -0.87 4.45 -4.42
CA SER A 86 -0.13 5.04 -3.30
C SER A 86 1.31 4.52 -3.16
N PHE A 87 1.52 3.21 -3.20
CA PHE A 87 2.85 2.62 -2.94
C PHE A 87 3.94 3.12 -3.88
N PRO A 88 3.71 3.26 -5.21
CA PRO A 88 4.70 3.84 -6.10
C PRO A 88 5.12 5.27 -5.74
N ILE A 89 4.22 6.10 -5.19
CA ILE A 89 4.55 7.48 -4.80
C ILE A 89 5.61 7.45 -3.70
N PHE A 90 5.35 6.69 -2.63
CA PHE A 90 6.27 6.54 -1.50
C PHE A 90 7.53 5.73 -1.85
N TYR A 91 7.42 4.80 -2.80
CA TYR A 91 8.56 3.99 -3.25
C TYR A 91 9.69 4.88 -3.83
N ASN A 92 9.32 5.89 -4.60
CA ASN A 92 10.26 6.82 -5.25
C ASN A 92 10.82 7.87 -4.28
N LEU A 93 10.21 8.05 -3.10
CA LEU A 93 10.65 9.01 -2.09
C LEU A 93 12.04 8.58 -1.57
N ASP A 94 12.97 9.55 -1.48
CA ASP A 94 14.34 9.38 -0.99
C ASP A 94 15.21 8.33 -1.72
N GLU A 95 14.98 8.07 -3.02
CA GLU A 95 15.83 7.12 -3.78
C GLU A 95 17.28 7.58 -3.98
N GLY A 96 17.55 8.89 -3.98
CA GLY A 96 18.90 9.45 -4.13
C GLY A 96 19.19 10.51 -3.09
N ARG A 97 20.32 10.36 -2.40
CA ARG A 97 20.75 11.25 -1.29
C ARG A 97 20.88 12.72 -1.72
N ASP A 98 21.21 12.94 -2.99
CA ASP A 98 21.43 14.27 -3.57
C ASP A 98 20.49 14.59 -4.76
N THR A 99 19.46 13.77 -4.99
CA THR A 99 18.51 14.00 -6.09
C THR A 99 17.38 14.91 -5.65
N SER A 100 17.41 16.17 -6.09
CA SER A 100 16.26 17.06 -5.97
C SER A 100 15.16 16.66 -6.96
N TRP A 101 13.91 16.62 -6.48
CA TRP A 101 12.77 16.43 -7.36
C TRP A 101 12.47 17.74 -8.10
N SER A 102 12.17 17.64 -9.40
CA SER A 102 11.65 18.78 -10.15
C SER A 102 10.28 19.22 -9.59
N LEU A 103 9.92 20.49 -9.78
CA LEU A 103 8.60 21.00 -9.39
C LEU A 103 7.45 20.14 -9.95
N THR A 104 7.61 19.65 -11.19
CA THR A 104 6.63 18.75 -11.83
C THR A 104 6.51 17.41 -11.12
N LYS A 105 7.63 16.79 -10.72
CA LYS A 105 7.62 15.52 -9.97
C LYS A 105 7.02 15.71 -8.57
N THR A 106 7.37 16.80 -7.90
CA THR A 106 6.82 17.17 -6.60
C THR A 106 5.31 17.43 -6.67
N ALA A 107 4.86 18.22 -7.64
CA ALA A 107 3.43 18.50 -7.84
C ALA A 107 2.66 17.24 -8.22
N ALA A 108 3.19 16.41 -9.13
CA ALA A 108 2.56 15.15 -9.52
C ALA A 108 2.40 14.21 -8.32
N ALA A 109 3.47 14.03 -7.52
CA ALA A 109 3.43 13.19 -6.33
C ALA A 109 2.45 13.72 -5.28
N GLY A 110 2.48 15.03 -5.00
CA GLY A 110 1.59 15.67 -4.02
C GLY A 110 0.12 15.68 -4.43
N LEU A 111 -0.19 15.73 -5.73
CA LEU A 111 -1.57 15.64 -6.24
C LEU A 111 -2.07 14.20 -6.37
N SER A 112 -1.17 13.22 -6.36
CA SER A 112 -1.51 11.79 -6.46
C SER A 112 -1.62 11.08 -5.11
N ALA A 113 -1.18 11.72 -4.01
CA ALA A 113 -1.22 11.22 -2.64
C ALA A 113 -2.52 11.65 -1.92
#